data_AF-A0A2V3IRJ4-F1
#
_entry.id   AF-A0A2V3IRJ4-F1
#
_cell.length_a   1.000
_cell.length_b   1.000
_cell.length_c   1.000
_cell.angle_alpha   90.00
_cell.angle_beta   90.00
_cell.angle_gamma   90.00
#
_symmetry.space_group_name_H-M   'P 1'
#
loop_
_entity.id
_entity.type
_entity.pdbx_description
1 polymer ?
#
loop_
_entity_poly.entity_id
_entity_poly.type
_entity_poly.pdbx_seq_one_letter_code
_entity_poly.pdbx_strand_id
1 'polypeptide(L)'
;MLFGDLSLGSVIHTISWSSHKSRRPVKSIGSAEILAAGEAIDEGKLLAKAYSKLLGFEIGLWIVVDSKDLYGTLSTCRNASDKLIRGEVSVTRLDFETKKIERMVWVPGKCNYGDPLTKTDSPMADALQNLLYSGRISIDFEVALFNRSD
;
A
#
# COMPACT_ATOMS: atom_id res chain seq x y z
N MET A 1 1.37 7.51 -1.67
CA MET A 1 0.79 7.02 -2.92
C MET A 1 1.57 7.51 -4.12
N LEU A 2 1.76 6.58 -5.05
CA LEU A 2 2.58 6.75 -6.24
C LEU A 2 1.71 6.44 -7.47
N PHE A 3 1.96 7.12 -8.58
CA PHE A 3 1.24 6.93 -9.84
C PHE A 3 2.19 6.93 -11.02
N GLY A 4 2.07 5.93 -11.86
CA GLY A 4 2.89 5.74 -13.03
C GLY A 4 2.76 4.31 -13.52
N ASP A 5 3.45 4.01 -14.60
CA ASP A 5 3.58 2.65 -15.09
C ASP A 5 4.68 1.91 -14.30
N LEU A 6 4.46 0.62 -14.05
CA LEU A 6 5.41 -0.26 -13.37
C LEU A 6 6.42 -0.89 -14.34
N SER A 7 6.38 -0.53 -15.62
CA SER A 7 7.39 -0.93 -16.60
C SER A 7 8.78 -0.40 -16.26
N LEU A 8 9.81 -1.19 -16.59
CA LEU A 8 11.20 -0.84 -16.31
C LEU A 8 11.57 0.50 -16.95
N GLY A 9 12.08 1.43 -16.14
CA GLY A 9 12.50 2.76 -16.60
C GLY A 9 11.38 3.80 -16.65
N SER A 10 10.15 3.44 -16.27
CA SER A 10 9.05 4.39 -16.14
C SER A 10 9.25 5.39 -15.02
N VAL A 11 8.67 6.57 -15.21
CA VAL A 11 8.63 7.65 -14.22
C VAL A 11 7.34 7.52 -13.41
N ILE A 12 7.50 7.62 -12.10
CA ILE A 12 6.45 7.48 -11.10
C ILE A 12 6.36 8.78 -10.33
N HIS A 13 5.16 9.31 -10.23
CA HIS A 13 4.84 10.56 -9.58
C HIS A 13 4.28 10.31 -8.19
N THR A 14 4.80 11.02 -7.19
CA THR A 14 4.21 11.04 -5.85
C THR A 14 2.99 11.97 -5.85
N ILE A 15 1.80 11.40 -5.61
CA ILE A 15 0.55 12.17 -5.59
C ILE A 15 0.19 12.60 -4.17
N SER A 16 0.32 11.67 -3.23
CA SER A 16 -0.03 11.89 -1.83
C SER A 16 1.05 11.28 -0.96
N TRP A 17 1.56 12.04 0.00
CA TRP A 17 2.64 11.64 0.88
C TRP A 17 2.41 12.23 2.26
N SER A 18 1.86 11.43 3.17
CA SER A 18 1.47 11.92 4.49
C SER A 18 1.51 10.81 5.52
N SER A 19 1.86 11.18 6.75
CA SER A 19 1.80 10.33 7.93
C SER A 19 0.80 10.94 8.90
N HIS A 20 -0.15 10.14 9.38
CA HIS A 20 -1.19 10.59 10.29
C HIS A 20 -1.18 9.77 11.56
N LYS A 21 -1.38 10.44 12.70
CA LYS A 21 -1.63 9.76 13.96
C LYS A 21 -3.04 9.19 13.94
N SER A 22 -3.17 7.89 14.22
CA SER A 22 -4.49 7.24 14.27
C SER A 22 -5.40 7.95 15.27
N ARG A 23 -6.64 8.24 14.84
CA ARG A 23 -7.68 8.88 15.66
C ARG A 23 -8.38 7.88 16.57
N ARG A 24 -8.29 6.58 16.27
CA ARG A 24 -8.99 5.51 16.99
C ARG A 24 -8.01 4.82 17.95
N PRO A 25 -8.40 4.61 19.23
CA PRO A 25 -7.60 3.81 20.13
C PRO A 25 -7.58 2.35 19.64
N VAL A 26 -6.37 1.81 19.49
CA VAL A 26 -6.14 0.44 19.03
C VAL A 26 -5.54 -0.40 20.16
N LYS A 27 -5.91 -1.67 20.21
CA LYS A 27 -5.45 -2.61 21.25
C LYS A 27 -4.16 -3.35 20.89
N SER A 28 -3.74 -3.27 19.63
CA SER A 28 -2.54 -3.92 19.11
C SER A 28 -1.95 -3.12 17.95
N ILE A 29 -0.67 -3.36 17.67
CA ILE A 29 0.04 -2.78 16.51
C ILE A 29 -0.61 -3.25 15.21
N GLY A 30 -0.94 -4.54 15.08
CA GLY A 30 -1.60 -5.07 13.89
C GLY A 30 -2.97 -4.44 13.62
N SER A 31 -3.76 -4.15 14.67
CA SER A 31 -5.01 -3.40 14.52
C SER A 31 -4.76 -1.97 14.02
N ALA A 32 -3.66 -1.34 14.44
CA ALA A 32 -3.23 -0.02 13.95
C ALA A 32 -2.87 -0.05 12.47
N GLU A 33 -2.08 -1.04 12.06
CA GLU A 33 -1.67 -1.26 10.68
C GLU A 33 -2.86 -1.49 9.75
N ILE A 34 -3.84 -2.31 10.17
CA ILE A 34 -5.05 -2.57 9.39
C ILE A 34 -5.87 -1.31 9.18
N LEU A 35 -6.05 -0.49 10.22
CA LEU A 35 -6.78 0.77 10.10
C LEU A 35 -6.04 1.77 9.19
N ALA A 36 -4.72 1.88 9.35
CA ALA A 36 -3.90 2.74 8.50
C ALA A 36 -3.94 2.29 7.03
N ALA A 37 -3.91 0.97 6.78
CA ALA A 37 -4.05 0.41 5.45
C ALA A 37 -5.44 0.73 4.86
N GLY A 38 -6.50 0.55 5.63
CA GLY A 38 -7.87 0.87 5.22
C GLY A 38 -8.03 2.33 4.76
N GLU A 39 -7.54 3.27 5.57
CA GLU A 39 -7.55 4.70 5.23
C GLU A 39 -6.77 4.98 3.92
N ALA A 40 -5.59 4.39 3.76
CA ALA A 40 -4.78 4.56 2.55
C ALA A 40 -5.44 3.92 1.31
N ILE A 41 -6.13 2.79 1.46
CA ILE A 41 -6.87 2.10 0.39
C ILE A 41 -8.06 2.95 -0.05
N ASP A 42 -8.81 3.53 0.88
CA ASP A 42 -9.94 4.40 0.57
C ASP A 42 -9.51 5.63 -0.22
N GLU A 43 -8.43 6.31 0.21
CA GLU A 43 -7.86 7.43 -0.52
C GLU A 43 -7.32 6.98 -1.90
N GLY A 44 -6.70 5.80 -1.99
CA GLY A 44 -6.21 5.22 -3.24
C GLY A 44 -7.31 4.91 -4.24
N LYS A 45 -8.44 4.34 -3.80
CA LYS A 45 -9.63 4.11 -4.63
C LYS A 45 -10.22 5.41 -5.16
N LEU A 46 -10.25 6.45 -4.32
CA LEU A 46 -10.74 7.77 -4.71
C LEU A 46 -9.86 8.34 -5.84
N LEU A 47 -8.54 8.29 -5.67
CA LEU A 47 -7.58 8.76 -6.66
C LEU A 47 -7.66 7.94 -7.95
N ALA A 48 -7.61 6.61 -7.87
CA ALA A 48 -7.73 5.73 -9.03
C ALA A 48 -8.99 6.06 -9.84
N LYS A 49 -10.15 6.18 -9.18
CA LYS A 49 -11.41 6.56 -9.83
C LYS A 49 -11.37 7.96 -10.47
N ALA A 50 -10.72 8.93 -9.83
CA ALA A 50 -10.57 10.28 -10.36
C ALA A 50 -9.69 10.28 -11.61
N TYR A 51 -8.55 9.60 -11.57
CA TYR A 51 -7.66 9.46 -12.72
C TYR A 51 -8.28 8.63 -13.85
N SER A 52 -9.02 7.56 -13.54
CA SER A 52 -9.71 6.77 -14.58
C SER A 52 -10.66 7.65 -15.39
N LYS A 53 -11.41 8.52 -14.70
CA LYS A 53 -12.32 9.48 -15.34
C LYS A 53 -11.57 10.54 -16.15
N LEU A 54 -10.47 11.05 -15.61
CA LEU A 54 -9.70 12.12 -16.25
C LEU A 54 -8.99 11.63 -17.52
N LEU A 55 -8.45 10.41 -17.49
CA LEU A 55 -7.60 9.85 -18.53
C LEU A 55 -8.36 8.97 -19.53
N GLY A 56 -9.58 8.54 -19.21
CA GLY A 56 -10.44 7.77 -20.11
C GLY A 56 -10.11 6.28 -20.18
N PHE A 57 -9.33 5.74 -19.24
CA PHE A 57 -9.05 4.31 -19.10
C PHE A 57 -8.99 3.91 -17.63
N GLU A 58 -9.17 2.63 -17.32
CA GLU A 58 -9.16 2.16 -15.93
C GLU A 58 -7.76 2.18 -15.31
N ILE A 59 -7.63 2.80 -14.15
CA ILE A 59 -6.42 2.83 -13.33
C ILE A 59 -6.49 1.73 -12.26
N GLY A 60 -5.54 0.80 -12.32
CA GLY A 60 -5.38 -0.23 -11.30
C GLY A 60 -4.86 0.32 -9.97
N LEU A 61 -5.32 -0.26 -8.86
CA LEU A 61 -4.84 0.07 -7.52
C LEU A 61 -4.00 -1.08 -6.97
N TRP A 62 -2.74 -0.79 -6.65
CA TRP A 62 -1.81 -1.72 -6.03
C TRP A 62 -1.50 -1.30 -4.60
N ILE A 63 -1.51 -2.26 -3.69
CA ILE A 63 -1.18 -2.06 -2.28
C ILE A 63 0.17 -2.70 -2.01
N VAL A 64 1.09 -1.94 -1.44
CA VAL A 64 2.40 -2.44 -1.00
C VAL A 64 2.46 -2.37 0.52
N VAL A 65 2.80 -3.50 1.15
CA VAL A 65 2.93 -3.60 2.61
C VAL A 65 4.24 -4.27 3.00
N ASP A 66 4.74 -3.98 4.19
CA ASP A 66 5.92 -4.63 4.77
C ASP A 66 5.62 -5.61 5.92
N SER A 67 4.40 -5.57 6.44
CA SER A 67 3.90 -6.50 7.46
C SER A 67 3.36 -7.77 6.81
N LYS A 68 4.00 -8.92 7.09
CA LYS A 68 3.52 -10.24 6.66
C LYS A 68 2.18 -10.60 7.31
N ASP A 69 1.99 -10.18 8.56
CA ASP A 69 0.74 -10.40 9.29
C ASP A 69 -0.41 -9.60 8.69
N LEU A 70 -0.17 -8.33 8.32
CA LEU A 70 -1.12 -7.50 7.59
C LEU A 70 -1.45 -8.12 6.24
N TYR A 71 -0.43 -8.51 5.48
CA TYR A 71 -0.59 -9.19 4.19
C TYR A 71 -1.45 -10.43 4.35
N GLY A 72 -1.11 -11.34 5.27
CA GLY A 72 -1.87 -12.56 5.53
C GLY A 72 -3.30 -12.27 5.99
N THR A 73 -3.51 -11.26 6.83
CA THR A 73 -4.85 -10.90 7.32
C THR A 73 -5.74 -10.36 6.20
N LEU A 74 -5.20 -9.54 5.29
CA LEU A 74 -5.99 -8.94 4.21
C LEU A 74 -6.15 -9.87 3.00
N SER A 75 -5.15 -10.70 2.70
CA SER A 75 -5.15 -11.60 1.55
C SER A 75 -5.79 -12.97 1.80
N THR A 76 -5.91 -13.43 3.05
CA THR A 76 -6.48 -14.75 3.38
C THR A 76 -7.82 -14.65 4.11
N CYS A 77 -8.62 -15.71 4.12
CA CYS A 77 -9.92 -15.75 4.83
C CYS A 77 -9.81 -15.89 6.36
N ARG A 78 -8.65 -15.66 6.99
CA ARG A 78 -8.49 -15.78 8.44
C ARG A 78 -9.33 -14.74 9.17
N ASN A 79 -10.13 -15.13 10.15
CA ASN A 79 -10.90 -14.17 10.92
C ASN A 79 -9.98 -13.27 11.76
N ALA A 80 -10.14 -11.95 11.65
CA ALA A 80 -9.47 -11.02 12.56
C ALA A 80 -9.93 -11.29 13.99
N SER A 81 -8.97 -11.45 14.90
CA SER A 81 -9.22 -11.73 16.32
C SER A 81 -9.90 -10.55 17.00
N ASP A 82 -9.49 -9.33 16.67
CA ASP A 82 -10.08 -8.09 17.15
C ASP A 82 -11.36 -7.75 16.36
N LYS A 83 -12.49 -7.68 17.08
CA LYS A 83 -13.81 -7.41 16.49
C LYS A 83 -13.91 -6.02 15.88
N LEU A 84 -13.14 -5.04 16.38
CA LEU A 84 -13.22 -3.65 15.94
C LEU A 84 -12.69 -3.44 14.51
N ILE A 85 -11.76 -4.26 14.08
CA ILE A 85 -11.14 -4.19 12.74
C ILE A 85 -11.78 -5.12 11.72
N ARG A 86 -12.73 -5.98 12.13
CA ARG A 86 -13.38 -6.94 11.22
C ARG A 86 -14.10 -6.27 10.07
N GLY A 87 -14.75 -5.13 10.32
CA GLY A 87 -15.40 -4.35 9.26
C GLY A 87 -14.40 -3.94 8.17
N GLU A 88 -13.27 -3.37 8.59
CA GLU A 88 -12.20 -2.91 7.70
C GLU A 88 -11.62 -4.05 6.85
N VAL A 89 -11.33 -5.18 7.50
CA VAL A 89 -10.83 -6.38 6.83
C VAL A 89 -11.84 -6.91 5.82
N SER A 90 -13.13 -6.98 6.17
CA SER A 90 -14.18 -7.44 5.27
C SER A 90 -14.36 -6.53 4.05
N VAL A 91 -14.35 -5.21 4.23
CA VAL A 91 -14.43 -4.24 3.13
C VAL A 91 -13.24 -4.38 2.19
N THR A 92 -12.03 -4.47 2.76
CA THR A 92 -10.81 -4.63 1.97
C THR A 92 -10.83 -5.94 1.17
N ARG A 93 -11.29 -7.05 1.76
CA ARG A 93 -11.45 -8.33 1.05
C ARG A 93 -12.48 -8.25 -0.07
N LEU A 94 -13.62 -7.62 0.18
CA LEU A 94 -14.62 -7.39 -0.85
C LEU A 94 -14.04 -6.57 -2.01
N ASP A 95 -13.20 -5.58 -1.72
CA ASP A 95 -12.54 -4.78 -2.75
C ASP A 95 -11.51 -5.59 -3.58
N PHE A 96 -10.86 -6.60 -3.00
CA PHE A 96 -10.08 -7.59 -3.77
C PHE A 96 -10.98 -8.47 -4.64
N GLU A 97 -12.05 -9.05 -4.07
CA GLU A 97 -12.99 -9.91 -4.78
C GLU A 97 -13.66 -9.20 -5.97
N THR A 98 -13.98 -7.92 -5.77
CA THR A 98 -14.59 -7.06 -6.79
C THR A 98 -13.58 -6.37 -7.70
N LYS A 99 -12.28 -6.71 -7.60
CA LYS A 99 -11.17 -6.16 -8.41
C LYS A 99 -11.03 -4.63 -8.37
N LYS A 100 -11.52 -3.98 -7.31
CA LYS A 100 -11.23 -2.55 -7.04
C LYS A 100 -9.80 -2.37 -6.54
N ILE A 101 -9.26 -3.39 -5.89
CA ILE A 101 -7.83 -3.55 -5.64
C ILE A 101 -7.34 -4.61 -6.61
N GLU A 102 -6.39 -4.26 -7.46
CA GLU A 102 -5.85 -5.18 -8.46
C GLU A 102 -4.86 -6.16 -7.84
N ARG A 103 -4.00 -5.66 -6.94
CA ARG A 103 -2.93 -6.46 -6.34
C ARG A 103 -2.53 -5.96 -4.97
N MET A 104 -2.13 -6.90 -4.13
CA MET A 104 -1.38 -6.65 -2.91
C MET A 104 0.00 -7.29 -3.04
N VAL A 105 1.03 -6.57 -2.62
CA VAL A 105 2.42 -7.03 -2.67
C VAL A 105 3.04 -6.85 -1.29
N TRP A 106 3.65 -7.91 -0.80
CA TRP A 106 4.51 -7.82 0.37
C TRP A 106 5.95 -7.50 -0.05
N VAL A 107 6.58 -6.54 0.62
CA VAL A 107 7.98 -6.18 0.43
C VAL A 107 8.71 -6.21 1.79
N PRO A 108 10.02 -6.49 1.83
CA PRO A 108 10.78 -6.27 3.05
C PRO A 108 10.67 -4.80 3.51
N GLY A 109 10.62 -4.53 4.82
CA GLY A 109 10.53 -3.14 5.33
C GLY A 109 11.66 -2.22 4.86
N LYS A 110 12.85 -2.78 4.62
CA LYS A 110 14.00 -2.08 3.99
C LYS A 110 13.79 -1.70 2.51
N CYS A 111 12.63 -2.04 1.95
CA CYS A 111 12.19 -1.73 0.60
C CYS A 111 10.84 -1.00 0.64
N ASN A 112 10.34 -0.60 1.80
CA ASN A 112 9.09 0.14 1.90
C ASN A 112 9.37 1.63 1.86
N TYR A 113 8.96 2.29 0.78
CA TYR A 113 9.11 3.74 0.67
C TYR A 113 8.33 4.49 1.75
N GLY A 114 7.29 3.90 2.34
CA GLY A 114 6.54 4.50 3.46
C GLY A 114 7.29 4.51 4.79
N ASP A 115 8.41 3.80 4.92
CA ASP A 115 9.14 3.70 6.19
C ASP A 115 9.68 5.06 6.71
N PRO A 116 10.32 5.92 5.88
CA PRO A 116 10.79 7.24 6.29
C PRO A 116 9.69 8.22 6.72
N LEU A 117 8.41 7.93 6.43
CA LEU A 117 7.29 8.74 6.92
C LEU A 117 6.96 8.52 8.39
N THR A 118 7.42 7.41 8.95
CA THR A 118 7.07 7.00 10.32
C THR A 118 8.29 6.90 11.22
N LYS A 119 9.50 6.86 10.65
CA LYS A 119 10.77 6.71 11.37
C LYS A 119 11.76 7.77 10.93
N THR A 120 12.42 8.39 11.92
CA THR A 120 13.41 9.44 11.69
C THR A 120 14.68 8.92 11.02
N ASP A 121 15.11 7.70 11.35
CA ASP A 121 16.39 7.11 10.90
C ASP A 121 16.18 5.94 9.93
N SER A 122 15.24 6.08 8.99
CA SER A 122 14.93 5.01 8.04
C SER A 122 16.06 4.82 7.02
N PRO A 123 16.51 3.58 6.74
CA PRO A 123 17.48 3.30 5.68
C PRO A 123 16.92 3.61 4.28
N MET A 124 15.62 3.85 4.15
CA MET A 124 14.95 4.22 2.90
C MET A 124 14.90 5.74 2.66
N ALA A 125 15.46 6.57 3.54
CA ALA A 125 15.41 8.03 3.38
C ALA A 125 16.05 8.50 2.07
N ASP A 126 17.25 8.01 1.76
CA ASP A 126 17.96 8.36 0.52
C ASP A 126 17.24 7.82 -0.73
N ALA A 127 16.71 6.59 -0.65
CA ALA A 127 15.94 6.00 -1.73
C ALA A 127 14.66 6.79 -2.02
N LEU A 128 13.96 7.24 -0.96
CA LEU A 128 12.80 8.11 -1.07
C LEU A 128 13.19 9.46 -1.68
N GLN A 129 14.28 10.06 -1.24
CA GLN A 129 14.76 11.31 -1.80
C GLN A 129 15.02 11.17 -3.31
N ASN A 130 15.67 10.09 -3.72
CA ASN A 130 15.89 9.78 -5.14
C ASN A 130 14.58 9.61 -5.90
N LEU A 131 13.59 8.91 -5.34
CA LEU A 131 12.25 8.79 -5.94
C LEU A 131 11.59 10.17 -6.12
N LEU A 132 11.65 11.03 -5.12
CA LEU A 132 11.03 12.36 -5.18
C LEU A 132 11.69 13.27 -6.24
N TYR A 133 13.01 13.19 -6.39
CA TYR A 133 13.74 14.02 -7.38
C TYR A 133 13.68 13.45 -8.80
N SER A 134 13.80 12.13 -8.96
CA SER A 134 13.94 11.50 -10.28
C SER A 134 12.65 10.86 -10.80
N GLY A 135 11.66 10.65 -9.92
CA GLY A 135 10.48 9.84 -10.19
C GLY A 135 10.79 8.36 -10.41
N ARG A 136 11.99 7.88 -10.06
CA ARG A 136 12.39 6.49 -10.30
C ARG A 136 12.40 5.70 -9.01
N ILE A 137 11.78 4.53 -9.06
CA ILE A 137 11.87 3.54 -7.98
C ILE A 137 13.11 2.68 -8.21
N SER A 138 14.01 2.66 -7.22
CA SER A 138 15.21 1.80 -7.22
C SER A 138 14.93 0.35 -6.80
N ILE A 139 13.66 -0.01 -6.63
CA ILE A 139 13.24 -1.37 -6.28
C ILE A 139 12.96 -2.12 -7.57
N ASP A 140 13.61 -3.25 -7.72
CA ASP A 140 13.23 -4.21 -8.73
C ASP A 140 11.90 -4.86 -8.33
N PHE A 141 10.81 -4.35 -8.89
CA PHE A 141 9.49 -4.95 -8.69
C PHE A 141 9.43 -6.37 -9.24
N GLU A 142 10.32 -6.81 -10.13
CA GLU A 142 10.35 -8.21 -10.55
C GLU A 142 10.57 -9.13 -9.36
N VAL A 143 11.46 -8.81 -8.43
CA VAL A 143 11.68 -9.63 -7.23
C VAL A 143 10.44 -9.68 -6.34
N ALA A 144 9.66 -8.60 -6.26
CA ALA A 144 8.41 -8.56 -5.50
C ALA A 144 7.25 -9.25 -6.23
N LEU A 145 7.28 -9.26 -7.57
CA LEU A 145 6.31 -9.91 -8.45
C LEU A 145 6.54 -11.42 -8.62
N PHE A 146 7.80 -11.88 -8.50
CA PHE A 146 8.22 -13.27 -8.60
C PHE A 146 8.11 -14.06 -7.29
N ASN A 147 7.89 -13.41 -6.15
CA ASN A 147 7.46 -14.09 -4.91
C ASN A 147 5.99 -14.52 -5.02
N ARG A 148 5.69 -15.31 -6.05
CA ARG A 148 4.49 -16.15 -6.12
C ARG A 148 4.73 -17.33 -5.19
N SER A 149 3.90 -17.41 -4.15
CA SER A 149 3.53 -18.66 -3.46
C SER A 149 4.69 -19.56 -3.01
N ASP A 150 5.01 -19.46 -1.73
CA ASP A 150 5.12 -20.64 -0.86
C ASP A 150 4.07 -20.50 0.26
#